data_AF-A0A0Q6ZA87-F1
#
_entry.id   AF-A0A0Q6ZA87-F1
#
_cell.length_a   1.000
_cell.length_b   1.000
_cell.length_c   1.000
_cell.angle_alpha   90.00
_cell.angle_beta   90.00
_cell.angle_gamma   90.00
#
_symmetry.space_group_name_H-M   'P 1'
#
loop_
_entity.id
_entity.type
_entity.pdbx_description
1 polymer ?
#
loop_
_entity_poly.entity_id
_entity_poly.type
_entity_poly.pdbx_seq_one_letter_code
_entity_poly.pdbx_strand_id
1 'polypeptide(L)'
;MTDFVAMADGKVDDATYAWVKPLGIFAPCEGKNRVDFFREEGIESIPARVFEWTYPEASRIEIYDVKKGGFSGVWAVLDGRWVEPVPNPSWTLPLLRAYGAKTAERWPASFPEPEQVQLAFFQRPGTTSPLGNPDFGEVPVADLHTIMAIQNFKSQPVRIAPIEMRHVKIDHRVWLFSLAAALIACVLLVALPSQWTEARVIAGIALGSALAVGVTPYMVPFMTTKRGALAKGSFLPLSLAPKAAHQKTRRSLG
;
A
#
# COMPACT_ATOMS: atom_id res chain seq x y z
N MET A 1 41.23 39.53 3.68
CA MET A 1 40.03 39.24 4.48
C MET A 1 39.76 37.76 4.24
N THR A 2 39.89 36.89 5.26
CA THR A 2 39.75 35.45 5.05
C THR A 2 38.35 35.14 4.52
N ASP A 3 38.21 34.23 3.56
CA ASP A 3 36.92 33.86 2.96
C ASP A 3 35.86 33.50 4.01
N PHE A 4 36.30 33.01 5.17
CA PHE A 4 35.45 32.75 6.34
C PHE A 4 34.73 34.00 6.87
N VAL A 5 35.39 35.16 6.86
CA VAL A 5 34.82 36.45 7.30
C VAL A 5 33.88 37.00 6.21
N ALA A 6 34.20 36.80 4.93
CA ALA A 6 33.33 37.19 3.82
C ALA A 6 32.05 36.33 3.73
N MET A 7 32.14 35.04 4.10
CA MET A 7 30.97 34.16 4.27
C MET A 7 30.16 34.52 5.51
N ALA A 8 30.81 34.78 6.65
CA ALA A 8 30.11 35.21 7.87
C ALA A 8 29.39 36.57 7.70
N ASP A 9 29.95 37.47 6.87
CA ASP A 9 29.37 38.78 6.53
C ASP A 9 28.24 38.68 5.47
N GLY A 10 27.90 37.49 4.97
CA GLY A 10 26.82 37.29 3.98
C GLY A 10 27.08 37.91 2.61
N LYS A 11 28.34 38.24 2.28
CA LYS A 11 28.73 38.86 1.01
C LYS A 11 28.95 37.85 -0.11
N VAL A 12 29.00 36.55 0.22
CA VAL A 12 29.19 35.43 -0.71
C VAL A 12 28.10 34.40 -0.45
N ASP A 13 27.51 33.86 -1.51
CA ASP A 13 26.49 32.81 -1.43
C ASP A 13 27.03 31.58 -0.67
N ASP A 14 26.22 30.96 0.19
CA ASP A 14 26.67 29.88 1.08
C ASP A 14 26.79 28.55 0.31
N ALA A 15 27.97 27.92 0.30
CA ALA A 15 28.09 26.52 -0.11
C ALA A 15 27.69 25.63 1.06
N THR A 16 26.77 24.68 0.85
CA THR A 16 26.29 23.78 1.91
C THR A 16 26.59 22.33 1.61
N TYR A 17 27.06 21.61 2.62
CA TYR A 17 27.44 20.20 2.53
C TYR A 17 26.74 19.38 3.62
N ALA A 18 26.28 18.19 3.25
CA ALA A 18 25.82 17.18 4.19
C ALA A 18 26.96 16.22 4.52
N TRP A 19 27.29 16.10 5.80
CA TRP A 19 28.21 15.08 6.30
C TRP A 19 27.43 13.84 6.72
N VAL A 20 27.45 12.81 5.88
CA VAL A 20 26.84 11.51 6.17
C VAL A 20 27.80 10.72 7.05
N LYS A 21 27.78 11.04 8.35
CA LYS A 21 28.79 10.61 9.33
C LYS A 21 29.06 9.11 9.34
N PRO A 22 28.06 8.21 9.33
CA PRO A 22 28.32 6.77 9.31
C PRO A 22 29.02 6.28 8.05
N LEU A 23 28.85 6.98 6.92
CA LEU A 23 29.49 6.63 5.64
C LEU A 23 30.84 7.32 5.44
N GLY A 24 31.18 8.31 6.27
CA GLY A 24 32.36 9.15 6.06
C GLY A 24 32.28 10.01 4.79
N ILE A 25 31.07 10.24 4.26
CA ILE A 25 30.85 10.95 2.99
C ILE A 25 30.47 12.40 3.26
N PHE A 26 31.10 13.32 2.52
CA PHE A 26 30.64 14.71 2.39
C PHE A 26 29.99 14.89 1.03
N ALA A 27 28.71 15.25 1.02
CA ALA A 27 27.93 15.44 -0.19
C ALA A 27 27.56 16.93 -0.36
N PRO A 28 27.86 17.56 -1.50
CA PRO A 28 27.47 18.94 -1.75
C PRO A 28 25.94 19.04 -1.94
N CYS A 29 25.28 19.83 -1.11
CA CYS A 29 23.86 20.15 -1.22
C CYS A 29 23.67 21.36 -2.16
N GLU A 30 24.38 22.45 -1.87
CA GLU A 30 24.34 23.72 -2.60
C GLU A 30 25.75 24.16 -3.03
N GLY A 31 25.84 24.89 -4.14
CA GLY A 31 27.14 25.36 -4.65
C GLY A 31 27.92 24.35 -5.50
N LYS A 32 27.25 23.38 -6.15
CA LYS A 32 27.89 22.34 -6.99
C LYS A 32 28.82 22.92 -8.07
N ASN A 33 28.40 24.01 -8.73
CA ASN A 33 29.22 24.68 -9.76
C ASN A 33 30.52 25.28 -9.21
N ARG A 34 30.58 25.59 -7.91
CA ARG A 34 31.81 26.08 -7.26
C ARG A 34 32.79 24.96 -6.99
N VAL A 35 32.34 23.71 -6.85
CA VAL A 35 33.25 22.56 -6.70
C VAL A 35 34.13 22.43 -7.94
N ASP A 36 33.52 22.54 -9.12
CA ASP A 36 34.25 22.45 -10.39
C ASP A 36 35.19 23.64 -10.58
N PHE A 37 34.73 24.87 -10.30
CA PHE A 37 35.58 26.08 -10.34
C PHE A 37 36.81 25.98 -9.43
N PHE A 38 36.62 25.60 -8.16
CA PHE A 38 37.74 25.46 -7.22
C PHE A 38 38.71 24.34 -7.65
N ARG A 39 38.20 23.27 -8.26
CA ARG A 39 39.02 22.18 -8.81
C ARG A 39 39.83 22.63 -10.02
N GLU A 40 39.24 23.41 -10.93
CA GLU A 40 39.93 23.97 -12.10
C GLU A 40 41.04 24.95 -11.72
N GLU A 41 40.80 25.78 -10.70
CA GLU A 41 41.77 26.73 -10.14
C GLU A 41 42.81 26.07 -9.22
N GLY A 42 42.75 24.74 -9.02
CA GLY A 42 43.71 23.99 -8.19
C GLY A 42 43.62 24.30 -6.70
N ILE A 43 42.49 24.81 -6.23
CA ILE A 43 42.26 25.17 -4.82
C ILE A 43 41.84 23.90 -4.05
N GLU A 44 42.65 23.49 -3.09
CA GLU A 44 42.45 22.22 -2.35
C GLU A 44 41.27 22.24 -1.36
N SER A 45 40.84 23.43 -0.92
CA SER A 45 39.80 23.58 0.10
C SER A 45 38.71 24.56 -0.32
N ILE A 46 37.45 24.18 -0.09
CA ILE A 46 36.29 25.06 -0.28
C ILE A 46 35.71 25.44 1.10
N PRO A 47 35.50 26.73 1.39
CA PRO A 47 34.76 27.13 2.58
C PRO A 47 33.28 26.76 2.39
N ALA A 48 32.71 26.04 3.36
CA ALA A 48 31.33 25.58 3.29
C ALA A 48 30.71 25.42 4.68
N ARG A 49 29.38 25.57 4.76
CA ARG A 49 28.60 25.21 5.94
C ARG A 49 28.30 23.71 5.89
N VAL A 50 28.71 22.99 6.92
CA VAL A 50 28.52 21.54 7.02
C VAL A 50 27.41 21.25 8.02
N PHE A 51 26.46 20.42 7.61
CA PHE A 51 25.42 19.90 8.49
C PHE A 51 25.56 18.39 8.61
N GLU A 52 25.37 17.87 9.83
CA GLU A 52 25.40 16.42 10.06
C GLU A 52 24.13 15.77 9.49
N TRP A 53 24.33 14.67 8.77
CA TRP A 53 23.26 13.81 8.27
C TRP A 53 23.44 12.39 8.80
N THR A 54 22.41 11.85 9.42
CA THR A 54 22.44 10.47 9.93
C THR A 54 22.08 9.47 8.84
N TYR A 55 22.73 8.30 8.88
CA TYR A 55 22.40 7.17 8.01
C TYR A 55 22.09 5.94 8.88
N PRO A 56 21.17 5.05 8.47
CA PRO A 56 20.88 3.85 9.23
C PRO A 56 22.13 2.98 9.41
N GLU A 57 22.25 2.34 10.57
CA GLU A 57 23.31 1.35 10.79
C GLU A 57 23.26 0.24 9.74
N ALA A 58 24.43 -0.19 9.28
CA ALA A 58 24.55 -1.20 8.23
C ALA A 58 23.85 -2.53 8.58
N SER A 59 23.84 -2.88 9.87
CA SER A 59 23.18 -4.08 10.43
C SER A 59 21.66 -4.12 10.21
N ARG A 60 21.04 -2.96 10.00
CA ARG A 60 19.59 -2.80 9.78
C ARG A 60 19.20 -2.89 8.31
N ILE A 61 20.17 -2.89 7.40
CA ILE A 61 19.98 -2.89 5.95
C ILE A 61 20.30 -4.29 5.41
N GLU A 62 19.32 -4.89 4.74
CA GLU A 62 19.46 -6.16 4.03
C GLU A 62 19.20 -5.97 2.55
N ILE A 63 20.09 -6.46 1.71
CA ILE A 63 20.04 -6.34 0.26
C ILE A 63 19.61 -7.68 -0.33
N TYR A 64 18.62 -7.63 -1.22
CA TYR A 64 18.08 -8.80 -1.91
C TYR A 64 18.20 -8.65 -3.42
N ASP A 65 18.78 -9.66 -4.08
CA ASP A 65 18.66 -9.83 -5.54
C ASP A 65 17.40 -10.64 -5.82
N VAL A 66 16.38 -9.99 -6.37
CA VAL A 66 15.06 -10.57 -6.56
C VAL A 66 14.84 -10.86 -8.03
N LYS A 67 14.69 -12.15 -8.34
CA LYS A 67 14.42 -12.68 -9.69
C LYS A 67 13.14 -13.49 -9.64
N LYS A 68 12.07 -12.98 -10.26
CA LYS A 68 10.78 -13.68 -10.31
C LYS A 68 10.04 -13.39 -11.61
N GLY A 69 9.70 -14.44 -12.35
CA GLY A 69 9.12 -14.31 -13.69
C GLY A 69 10.04 -13.54 -14.64
N GLY A 70 9.50 -12.53 -15.34
CA GLY A 70 10.26 -11.63 -16.21
C GLY A 70 10.89 -10.42 -15.49
N PHE A 71 10.76 -10.33 -14.16
CA PHE A 71 11.29 -9.24 -13.36
C PHE A 71 12.59 -9.63 -12.66
N SER A 72 13.59 -8.77 -12.76
CA SER A 72 14.83 -8.82 -11.99
C SER A 72 15.09 -7.44 -11.41
N GLY A 73 15.39 -7.37 -10.11
CA GLY A 73 15.68 -6.11 -9.44
C GLY A 73 16.42 -6.34 -8.13
N VAL A 74 17.16 -5.32 -7.69
CA VAL A 74 17.87 -5.33 -6.42
C VAL A 74 17.14 -4.41 -5.46
N TRP A 75 16.78 -4.92 -4.29
CA TRP A 75 16.03 -4.18 -3.27
C TRP A 75 16.80 -4.10 -1.97
N ALA A 76 16.77 -2.94 -1.32
CA ALA A 76 17.25 -2.76 0.03
C ALA A 76 16.04 -2.78 0.98
N VAL A 77 16.15 -3.55 2.06
CA VAL A 77 15.14 -3.68 3.10
C VAL A 77 15.71 -3.13 4.40
N LEU A 78 15.05 -2.15 4.98
CA LEU A 78 15.38 -1.56 6.27
C LEU A 78 14.44 -2.13 7.35
N ASP A 79 15.04 -2.65 8.43
CA ASP A 79 14.36 -3.23 9.61
C ASP A 79 13.32 -4.32 9.27
N GLY A 80 13.53 -5.06 8.18
CA GLY A 80 12.60 -6.07 7.69
C GLY A 80 11.22 -5.52 7.29
N ARG A 81 11.09 -4.20 7.08
CA ARG A 81 9.80 -3.54 6.85
C ARG A 81 9.77 -2.63 5.63
N TRP A 82 10.78 -1.78 5.48
CA TRP A 82 10.77 -0.74 4.47
C TRP A 82 11.62 -1.16 3.28
N VAL A 83 11.04 -1.19 2.09
CA VAL A 83 11.72 -1.64 0.87
C VAL A 83 11.93 -0.47 -0.08
N GLU A 84 13.15 -0.34 -0.57
CA GLU A 84 13.53 0.62 -1.58
C GLU A 84 14.23 -0.09 -2.75
N PRO A 85 13.90 0.23 -4.01
CA PRO A 85 14.66 -0.28 -5.13
C PRO A 85 16.04 0.36 -5.17
N VAL A 86 17.10 -0.45 -5.21
CA VAL A 86 18.48 0.04 -5.26
C VAL A 86 18.73 0.62 -6.66
N PRO A 87 18.93 1.95 -6.78
CA PRO A 87 19.26 2.54 -8.08
C PRO A 87 20.66 2.10 -8.48
N ASN A 88 20.83 1.79 -9.77
CA ASN A 88 22.12 1.44 -10.38
C ASN A 88 22.99 0.48 -9.54
N PRO A 89 22.60 -0.80 -9.42
CA PRO A 89 23.25 -1.75 -8.52
C PRO A 89 24.76 -1.94 -8.75
N SER A 90 25.27 -1.64 -9.95
CA SER A 90 26.68 -1.78 -10.30
C SER A 90 27.62 -0.96 -9.42
N TRP A 91 27.21 0.24 -8.97
CA TRP A 91 28.03 1.09 -8.10
C TRP A 91 27.46 1.24 -6.69
N THR A 92 26.14 1.11 -6.52
CA THR A 92 25.52 1.18 -5.18
C THR A 92 25.84 -0.03 -4.33
N LEU A 93 25.88 -1.24 -4.91
CA LEU A 93 26.16 -2.46 -4.14
C LEU A 93 27.57 -2.53 -3.55
N PRO A 94 28.65 -2.22 -4.30
CA PRO A 94 29.99 -2.14 -3.71
C PRO A 94 30.05 -1.20 -2.51
N LEU A 95 29.40 -0.03 -2.60
CA LEU A 95 29.37 0.96 -1.53
C LEU A 95 28.62 0.43 -0.29
N LEU A 96 27.41 -0.12 -0.47
CA LEU A 96 26.63 -0.66 0.64
C LEU A 96 27.31 -1.87 1.29
N ARG A 97 27.99 -2.73 0.50
CA ARG A 97 28.78 -3.84 1.04
C ARG A 97 30.00 -3.37 1.83
N ALA A 98 30.71 -2.36 1.33
CA ALA A 98 31.83 -1.76 2.06
C ALA A 98 31.37 -1.08 3.36
N TYR A 99 30.17 -0.51 3.37
CA TYR A 99 29.52 0.00 4.57
C TYR A 99 29.13 -1.10 5.57
N GLY A 100 29.01 -2.35 5.12
CA GLY A 100 28.70 -3.51 5.96
C GLY A 100 27.24 -4.00 5.87
N ALA A 101 26.47 -3.53 4.88
CA ALA A 101 25.10 -4.00 4.66
C ALA A 101 25.11 -5.47 4.23
N LYS A 102 24.21 -6.28 4.80
CA LYS A 102 24.14 -7.70 4.51
C LYS A 102 23.51 -7.94 3.14
N THR A 103 24.08 -8.82 2.33
CA THR A 103 23.43 -9.33 1.12
C THR A 103 22.84 -10.69 1.42
N ALA A 104 21.54 -10.85 1.21
CA ALA A 104 20.83 -12.11 1.39
C ALA A 104 20.55 -12.75 0.03
N GLU A 105 20.72 -14.07 -0.05
CA GLU A 105 20.56 -14.81 -1.31
C GLU A 105 19.09 -15.07 -1.67
N ARG A 106 18.19 -15.09 -0.67
CA ARG A 106 16.81 -15.51 -0.87
C ARG A 106 15.84 -14.52 -0.22
N TRP A 107 14.82 -14.15 -0.98
CA TRP A 107 13.67 -13.39 -0.47
C TRP A 107 12.95 -14.21 0.63
N PRO A 108 12.76 -13.67 1.85
CA PRO A 108 12.18 -14.40 2.97
C PRO A 108 10.74 -14.82 2.72
N ALA A 109 10.38 -16.03 3.12
CA ALA A 109 9.00 -16.53 3.01
C ALA A 109 8.02 -15.81 3.95
N SER A 110 8.52 -15.13 4.99
CA SER A 110 7.74 -14.26 5.87
C SER A 110 7.33 -12.95 5.21
N PHE A 111 8.04 -12.52 4.16
CA PHE A 111 7.74 -11.30 3.44
C PHE A 111 6.64 -11.54 2.39
N PRO A 112 5.90 -10.47 2.00
CA PRO A 112 5.02 -10.53 0.84
C PRO A 112 5.75 -11.02 -0.40
N GLU A 113 5.01 -11.61 -1.34
CA GLU A 113 5.58 -12.06 -2.59
C GLU A 113 6.18 -10.87 -3.36
N PRO A 114 7.35 -11.05 -4.04
CA PRO A 114 8.00 -10.00 -4.80
C PRO A 114 7.09 -9.22 -5.75
N GLU A 115 6.16 -9.89 -6.45
CA GLU A 115 5.24 -9.20 -7.37
C GLU A 115 4.35 -8.19 -6.65
N GLN A 116 3.99 -8.45 -5.39
CA GLN A 116 3.14 -7.55 -4.60
C GLN A 116 3.92 -6.34 -4.12
N VAL A 117 5.20 -6.52 -3.79
CA VAL A 117 6.14 -5.42 -3.48
C VAL A 117 6.40 -4.58 -4.74
N GLN A 118 6.60 -5.22 -5.89
CA GLN A 118 6.74 -4.52 -7.16
C GLN A 118 5.50 -3.69 -7.49
N LEU A 119 4.31 -4.28 -7.37
CA LEU A 119 3.04 -3.57 -7.57
C LEU A 119 2.87 -2.41 -6.58
N ALA A 120 3.40 -2.52 -5.36
CA ALA A 120 3.33 -1.45 -4.36
C ALA A 120 4.06 -0.18 -4.81
N PHE A 121 5.18 -0.28 -5.54
CA PHE A 121 5.91 0.88 -6.05
C PHE A 121 5.11 1.72 -7.07
N PHE A 122 4.10 1.13 -7.72
CA PHE A 122 3.24 1.84 -8.68
C PHE A 122 1.94 2.39 -8.06
N GLN A 123 1.73 2.22 -6.75
CA GLN A 123 0.55 2.73 -6.08
C GLN A 123 0.71 4.20 -5.72
N ARG A 124 -0.41 4.89 -5.45
CA ARG A 124 -0.35 6.27 -4.95
C ARG A 124 0.24 6.28 -3.52
N PRO A 125 1.15 7.21 -3.16
CA PRO A 125 1.62 7.35 -1.79
C PRO A 125 0.47 7.61 -0.81
N GLY A 126 0.55 7.07 0.41
CA GLY A 126 -0.43 7.37 1.45
C GLY A 126 -0.36 6.43 2.66
N THR A 127 -1.11 6.79 3.72
CA THR A 127 -1.08 6.05 5.01
C THR A 127 -1.70 4.65 4.91
N THR A 128 -2.73 4.48 4.09
CA THR A 128 -3.39 3.18 3.84
C THR A 128 -2.84 2.47 2.60
N SER A 129 -1.94 3.14 1.87
CA SER A 129 -1.23 2.60 0.72
C SER A 129 0.10 1.99 1.18
N PRO A 130 0.56 0.90 0.52
CA PRO A 130 1.92 0.40 0.68
C PRO A 130 3.02 1.45 0.43
N LEU A 131 2.82 2.37 -0.52
CA LEU A 131 3.85 3.33 -0.90
C LEU A 131 3.89 4.54 0.05
N GLY A 132 5.12 4.98 0.35
CA GLY A 132 5.44 6.19 1.11
C GLY A 132 5.70 5.92 2.58
N ASN A 133 6.61 6.68 3.17
CA ASN A 133 6.88 6.66 4.59
C ASN A 133 6.45 8.01 5.21
N PRO A 134 5.61 8.04 6.26
CA PRO A 134 5.20 9.28 6.92
C PRO A 134 6.36 10.17 7.39
N ASP A 135 7.52 9.56 7.68
CA ASP A 135 8.66 10.26 8.25
C ASP A 135 9.66 10.76 7.19
N PHE A 136 9.67 10.16 5.99
CA PHE A 136 10.69 10.43 4.95
C PHE A 136 10.11 11.07 3.68
N GLY A 137 8.86 11.55 3.69
CA GLY A 137 8.30 12.34 2.59
C GLY A 137 8.08 11.54 1.30
N GLU A 138 8.50 12.09 0.16
CA GLU A 138 8.21 11.59 -1.20
C GLU A 138 9.14 10.46 -1.70
N VAL A 139 10.02 9.92 -0.84
CA VAL A 139 10.91 8.84 -1.25
C VAL A 139 10.09 7.58 -1.60
N PRO A 140 10.35 6.91 -2.75
CA PRO A 140 9.60 5.75 -3.21
C PRO A 140 9.91 4.49 -2.39
N VAL A 141 9.43 4.47 -1.16
CA VAL A 141 9.61 3.37 -0.20
C VAL A 141 8.31 2.61 -0.01
N ALA A 142 8.35 1.29 -0.15
CA ALA A 142 7.21 0.41 0.10
C ALA A 142 7.25 -0.16 1.54
N ASP A 143 6.10 -0.23 2.19
CA ASP A 143 5.95 -0.81 3.54
C ASP A 143 5.41 -2.24 3.46
N LEU A 144 6.26 -3.23 3.76
CA LEU A 144 5.89 -4.65 3.75
C LEU A 144 4.75 -4.94 4.72
N HIS A 145 4.76 -4.33 5.90
CA HIS A 145 3.70 -4.56 6.90
C HIS A 145 2.36 -4.08 6.39
N THR A 146 2.33 -2.97 5.63
CA THR A 146 1.09 -2.48 5.02
C THR A 146 0.60 -3.43 3.92
N ILE A 147 1.50 -4.00 3.11
CA ILE A 147 1.13 -5.04 2.12
C ILE A 147 0.52 -6.26 2.81
N MET A 148 1.15 -6.77 3.87
CA MET A 148 0.63 -7.88 4.66
C MET A 148 -0.72 -7.55 5.31
N ALA A 149 -0.88 -6.34 5.86
CA ALA A 149 -2.14 -5.88 6.44
C ALA A 149 -3.28 -5.87 5.40
N ILE A 150 -3.00 -5.42 4.17
CA ILE A 150 -3.97 -5.45 3.06
C ILE A 150 -4.36 -6.89 2.71
N GLN A 151 -3.40 -7.81 2.65
CA GLN A 151 -3.67 -9.23 2.37
C GLN A 151 -4.54 -9.86 3.46
N ASN A 152 -4.14 -9.66 4.72
CA ASN A 152 -4.88 -10.16 5.87
C ASN A 152 -6.31 -9.60 5.85
N PHE A 153 -6.48 -8.30 5.63
CA PHE A 153 -7.77 -7.65 5.52
C PHE A 153 -8.63 -8.19 4.37
N LYS A 154 -8.02 -8.52 3.22
CA LYS A 154 -8.70 -9.12 2.06
C LYS A 154 -9.04 -10.60 2.29
N SER A 155 -8.28 -11.31 3.12
CA SER A 155 -8.49 -12.72 3.41
C SER A 155 -9.62 -12.98 4.42
N GLN A 156 -10.00 -11.97 5.21
CA GLN A 156 -11.04 -12.10 6.22
C GLN A 156 -12.39 -12.52 5.62
N PRO A 157 -13.10 -13.48 6.26
CA PRO A 157 -14.42 -13.90 5.82
C PRO A 157 -15.45 -12.81 6.12
N VAL A 158 -16.32 -12.53 5.15
CA VAL A 158 -17.42 -11.57 5.28
C VAL A 158 -18.69 -12.21 4.71
N ARG A 159 -19.81 -12.03 5.43
CA ARG A 159 -21.14 -12.40 4.93
C ARG A 159 -21.66 -11.31 4.00
N ILE A 160 -22.04 -11.69 2.79
CA ILE A 160 -22.49 -10.78 1.75
C ILE A 160 -23.63 -11.34 0.90
N ALA A 161 -24.34 -10.44 0.23
CA ALA A 161 -25.32 -10.81 -0.78
C ALA A 161 -24.59 -11.22 -2.09
N PRO A 162 -25.12 -12.19 -2.85
CA PRO A 162 -24.52 -12.63 -4.12
C PRO A 162 -24.20 -11.50 -5.11
N ILE A 163 -25.04 -10.46 -5.17
CA ILE A 163 -24.84 -9.31 -6.05
C ILE A 163 -23.55 -8.52 -5.74
N GLU A 164 -23.03 -8.59 -4.52
CA GLU A 164 -21.84 -7.85 -4.09
C GLU A 164 -20.54 -8.53 -4.52
N MET A 165 -20.58 -9.72 -5.14
CA MET A 165 -19.39 -10.43 -5.60
C MET A 165 -18.91 -9.91 -6.97
N ARG A 166 -17.59 -9.77 -7.13
CA ARG A 166 -16.96 -9.17 -8.32
C ARG A 166 -17.23 -9.90 -9.64
N HIS A 167 -17.39 -11.22 -9.57
CA HIS A 167 -17.49 -12.08 -10.75
C HIS A 167 -18.76 -12.95 -10.76
N VAL A 168 -19.78 -12.56 -9.98
CA VAL A 168 -21.06 -13.27 -9.97
C VAL A 168 -22.09 -12.42 -10.69
N LYS A 169 -22.72 -13.02 -11.69
CA LYS A 169 -23.94 -12.50 -12.32
C LYS A 169 -25.10 -13.35 -11.86
N ILE A 170 -26.15 -12.72 -11.36
CA ILE A 170 -27.39 -13.41 -11.03
C ILE A 170 -28.11 -13.69 -12.34
N ASP A 171 -28.51 -14.95 -12.56
CA ASP A 171 -29.29 -15.30 -13.73
C ASP A 171 -30.69 -14.67 -13.64
N HIS A 172 -31.09 -13.94 -14.68
CA HIS A 172 -32.41 -13.33 -14.82
C HIS A 172 -33.58 -14.32 -14.62
N ARG A 173 -33.35 -15.62 -14.86
CA ARG A 173 -34.34 -16.67 -14.64
C ARG A 173 -34.84 -16.74 -13.19
N VAL A 174 -34.00 -16.40 -12.21
CA VAL A 174 -34.40 -16.36 -10.79
C VAL A 174 -35.54 -15.34 -10.59
N TRP A 175 -35.40 -14.16 -11.21
CA TRP A 175 -36.44 -13.13 -11.17
C TRP A 175 -37.67 -13.54 -11.97
N LEU A 176 -37.48 -14.16 -13.15
CA LEU A 176 -38.59 -14.64 -13.98
C LEU A 176 -39.45 -15.68 -13.25
N PHE A 177 -38.84 -16.68 -12.61
CA PHE A 177 -39.58 -17.71 -11.87
C PHE A 177 -40.28 -17.14 -10.63
N SER A 178 -39.61 -16.24 -9.90
CA SER A 178 -40.20 -15.54 -8.76
C SER A 178 -41.42 -14.71 -9.17
N LEU A 179 -41.32 -13.93 -10.25
CA LEU A 179 -42.42 -13.13 -10.78
C LEU A 179 -43.58 -14.01 -11.27
N ALA A 180 -43.28 -15.09 -12.00
CA ALA A 180 -44.29 -16.03 -12.48
C ALA A 180 -45.06 -16.67 -11.31
N ALA A 181 -44.35 -17.15 -10.28
CA ALA A 181 -44.97 -17.71 -9.08
C ALA A 181 -45.81 -16.69 -8.32
N ALA A 182 -45.34 -15.43 -8.20
CA ALA A 182 -46.09 -14.35 -7.57
C ALA A 182 -47.39 -14.03 -8.35
N LEU A 183 -47.34 -13.98 -9.67
CA LEU A 183 -48.52 -13.75 -10.52
C LEU A 183 -49.54 -14.89 -10.37
N ILE A 184 -49.09 -16.15 -10.39
CA ILE A 184 -49.97 -17.31 -10.20
C ILE A 184 -50.64 -17.25 -8.82
N ALA A 185 -49.89 -16.97 -7.75
CA ALA A 185 -50.44 -16.85 -6.41
C ALA A 185 -51.44 -15.68 -6.29
N CYS A 186 -51.19 -14.56 -6.96
CA CYS A 186 -52.10 -13.41 -7.00
C CYS A 186 -53.41 -13.75 -7.73
N VAL A 187 -53.33 -14.44 -8.88
CA VAL A 187 -54.51 -14.92 -9.60
C VAL A 187 -55.33 -15.89 -8.75
N LEU A 188 -54.67 -16.82 -8.04
CA LEU A 188 -55.34 -17.76 -7.14
C LEU A 188 -56.09 -17.02 -6.01
N LEU A 189 -55.50 -15.98 -5.42
CA LEU A 189 -56.17 -15.18 -4.39
C LEU A 189 -57.45 -14.50 -4.88
N VAL A 190 -57.47 -14.05 -6.14
CA VAL A 190 -58.66 -13.41 -6.75
C VAL A 190 -59.70 -14.44 -7.17
N ALA A 191 -59.28 -15.57 -7.74
CA ALA A 191 -60.17 -16.59 -8.28
C ALA A 191 -60.81 -17.50 -7.21
N LEU A 192 -60.16 -17.68 -6.06
CA LEU A 192 -60.64 -18.56 -5.00
C LEU A 192 -61.90 -17.99 -4.32
N PRO A 193 -62.98 -18.79 -4.15
CA PRO A 193 -64.18 -18.37 -3.42
C PRO A 193 -63.90 -17.92 -1.98
N SER A 194 -64.69 -16.98 -1.45
CA SER A 194 -64.54 -16.47 -0.07
C SER A 194 -64.71 -17.51 1.02
N GLN A 195 -65.34 -18.64 0.68
CA GLN A 195 -65.62 -19.75 1.56
C GLN A 195 -64.38 -20.62 1.83
N TRP A 196 -63.35 -20.53 0.99
CA TRP A 196 -62.14 -21.36 1.07
C TRP A 196 -61.00 -20.59 1.75
N THR A 197 -61.18 -20.31 3.04
CA THR A 197 -60.29 -19.45 3.81
C THR A 197 -58.87 -20.02 3.91
N GLU A 198 -58.73 -21.33 4.12
CA GLU A 198 -57.43 -22.02 4.20
C GLU A 198 -56.65 -21.92 2.88
N ALA A 199 -57.31 -22.14 1.74
CA ALA A 199 -56.70 -22.06 0.42
C ALA A 199 -56.19 -20.64 0.10
N ARG A 200 -56.94 -19.61 0.52
CA ARG A 200 -56.51 -18.21 0.40
C ARG A 200 -55.29 -17.90 1.27
N VAL A 201 -55.22 -18.45 2.48
CA VAL A 201 -54.04 -18.29 3.35
C VAL A 201 -52.80 -18.91 2.71
N ILE A 202 -52.92 -20.13 2.17
CA ILE A 202 -51.83 -20.81 1.47
C ILE A 202 -51.37 -20.01 0.24
N ALA A 203 -52.30 -19.49 -0.55
CA ALA A 203 -51.98 -18.63 -1.69
C ALA A 203 -51.27 -17.33 -1.27
N GLY A 204 -51.66 -16.73 -0.14
CA GLY A 204 -50.98 -15.57 0.44
C GLY A 204 -49.55 -15.87 0.89
N ILE A 205 -49.32 -17.01 1.54
CA ILE A 205 -47.97 -17.47 1.93
C ILE A 205 -47.13 -17.73 0.67
N ALA A 206 -47.70 -18.36 -0.35
CA ALA A 206 -47.02 -18.61 -1.61
C ALA A 206 -46.58 -17.30 -2.28
N LEU A 207 -47.46 -16.30 -2.34
CA LEU A 207 -47.14 -14.97 -2.85
C LEU A 207 -45.97 -14.31 -2.09
N GLY A 208 -46.03 -14.30 -0.76
CA GLY A 208 -44.97 -13.73 0.08
C GLY A 208 -43.63 -14.45 -0.10
N SER A 209 -43.65 -15.79 -0.15
CA SER A 209 -42.44 -16.60 -0.34
C SER A 209 -41.81 -16.39 -1.73
N ALA A 210 -42.63 -16.29 -2.79
CA ALA A 210 -42.16 -16.07 -4.15
C ALA A 210 -41.42 -14.73 -4.27
N LEU A 211 -42.00 -13.66 -3.72
CA LEU A 211 -41.37 -12.34 -3.68
C LEU A 211 -40.07 -12.35 -2.85
N ALA A 212 -40.08 -12.99 -1.68
CA ALA A 212 -38.90 -13.10 -0.82
C ALA A 212 -37.73 -13.81 -1.54
N VAL A 213 -37.99 -14.93 -2.22
CA VAL A 213 -36.97 -15.68 -2.98
C VAL A 213 -36.36 -14.82 -4.08
N GLY A 214 -37.17 -14.04 -4.81
CA GLY A 214 -36.68 -13.17 -5.87
C GLY A 214 -35.74 -12.06 -5.39
N VAL A 215 -35.98 -11.52 -4.20
CA VAL A 215 -35.18 -10.42 -3.61
C VAL A 215 -33.97 -10.93 -2.84
N THR A 216 -34.00 -12.18 -2.36
CA THR A 216 -32.94 -12.81 -1.55
C THR A 216 -31.52 -12.61 -2.09
N PRO A 217 -31.20 -12.85 -3.38
CA PRO A 217 -29.83 -12.71 -3.89
C PRO A 217 -29.32 -11.25 -3.97
N TYR A 218 -30.21 -10.27 -3.77
CA TYR A 218 -29.87 -8.84 -3.79
C TYR A 218 -29.75 -8.23 -2.39
N MET A 219 -30.50 -8.73 -1.40
CA MET A 219 -30.57 -8.10 -0.07
C MET A 219 -30.03 -8.96 1.07
N VAL A 220 -30.10 -10.29 0.96
CA VAL A 220 -29.81 -11.17 2.10
C VAL A 220 -28.35 -11.62 2.06
N PRO A 221 -27.54 -11.31 3.10
CA PRO A 221 -26.15 -11.74 3.16
C PRO A 221 -26.03 -13.17 3.68
N PHE A 222 -26.34 -14.15 2.84
CA PHE A 222 -26.28 -15.58 3.20
C PHE A 222 -25.01 -16.29 2.70
N MET A 223 -24.21 -15.67 1.83
CA MET A 223 -22.95 -16.24 1.36
C MET A 223 -21.78 -15.71 2.16
N THR A 224 -20.84 -16.58 2.54
CA THR A 224 -19.59 -16.18 3.18
C THR A 224 -18.46 -16.30 2.17
N THR A 225 -17.74 -15.22 1.91
CA THR A 225 -16.56 -15.23 1.03
C THR A 225 -15.43 -14.37 1.59
N LYS A 226 -14.26 -14.46 0.98
CA LYS A 226 -13.13 -13.57 1.30
C LYS A 226 -13.44 -12.16 0.85
N ARG A 227 -13.12 -11.16 1.67
CA ARG A 227 -13.33 -9.74 1.35
C ARG A 227 -12.69 -9.29 0.02
N GLY A 228 -11.59 -9.91 -0.40
CA GLY A 228 -10.98 -9.65 -1.71
C GLY A 228 -11.86 -10.00 -2.92
N ALA A 229 -12.92 -10.80 -2.74
CA ALA A 229 -13.84 -11.20 -3.80
C ALA A 229 -15.00 -10.19 -4.03
N LEU A 230 -15.07 -9.12 -3.25
CA LEU A 230 -16.10 -8.09 -3.37
C LEU A 230 -15.96 -7.29 -4.68
N ALA A 231 -17.10 -6.98 -5.31
CA ALA A 231 -17.20 -6.13 -6.48
C ALA A 231 -16.74 -4.71 -6.18
N LYS A 232 -17.17 -4.17 -5.03
CA LYS A 232 -16.66 -2.91 -4.51
C LYS A 232 -15.31 -3.15 -3.86
N GLY A 233 -14.27 -2.49 -4.37
CA GLY A 233 -12.93 -2.57 -3.78
C GLY A 233 -12.95 -2.20 -2.30
N SER A 234 -12.58 -3.14 -1.44
CA SER A 234 -12.43 -2.88 -0.01
C SER A 234 -11.05 -2.31 0.26
N PHE A 235 -11.00 -1.06 0.70
CA PHE A 235 -9.76 -0.40 1.12
C PHE A 235 -9.40 -0.77 2.56
N LEU A 236 -8.11 -0.79 2.87
CA LEU A 236 -7.65 -0.98 4.24
C LEU A 236 -8.10 0.23 5.07
N PRO A 237 -8.90 0.04 6.14
CA PRO A 237 -9.31 1.14 6.99
C PRO A 237 -8.10 1.71 7.73
N LEU A 238 -8.12 3.03 7.99
CA LEU A 238 -7.02 3.73 8.64
C LEU A 238 -6.68 3.15 10.02
N SER A 239 -7.67 2.61 10.75
CA SER A 239 -7.47 1.97 12.05
C SER A 239 -6.62 0.71 12.01
N LEU A 240 -6.56 0.02 10.87
CA LEU A 240 -5.77 -1.19 10.65
C LEU A 240 -4.47 -0.91 9.90
N ALA A 241 -4.22 0.34 9.49
CA ALA A 241 -3.02 0.71 8.75
C ALA A 241 -1.81 0.80 9.71
N PRO A 242 -0.74 0.02 9.50
CA PRO A 242 0.45 0.05 10.35
C PRO A 242 1.09 1.44 10.46
N LYS A 243 1.01 2.24 9.39
CA LYS A 243 1.52 3.62 9.33
C LYS A 243 0.70 4.60 10.19
N ALA A 244 -0.59 4.32 10.42
CA ALA A 244 -1.46 5.22 11.18
C ALA A 244 -1.17 5.22 12.69
N ALA A 245 -0.74 4.08 13.23
CA ALA A 245 -0.32 3.99 14.63
C ALA A 245 0.82 4.98 14.94
N HIS A 246 1.77 5.11 14.01
CA HIS A 246 2.93 6.00 14.14
C HIS A 246 2.53 7.48 14.20
N GLN A 247 1.49 7.90 13.47
CA GLN A 247 1.01 9.28 13.48
C GLN A 247 0.32 9.68 14.80
N LYS A 248 -0.38 8.75 15.46
CA LYS A 248 -1.03 9.03 16.76
C LYS A 248 -0.03 9.29 17.88
N THR A 249 1.07 8.53 17.90
CA THR A 249 2.16 8.75 18.86
C THR A 249 2.79 10.12 18.68
N ARG A 250 2.99 10.57 17.43
CA ARG A 250 3.57 11.90 17.17
C ARG A 250 2.66 13.05 17.58
N ARG A 251 1.34 12.93 17.39
CA ARG A 251 0.36 13.96 17.81
C ARG A 251 0.15 14.08 19.32
N SER A 252 0.54 13.07 20.09
CA SER A 252 0.42 13.08 21.56
C SER A 252 1.69 13.57 22.26
N LEU A 253 2.80 13.68 21.53
CA LEU A 253 4.09 14.16 22.02
C LEU A 253 4.46 15.55 21.48
N GLY A 254 3.54 16.21 20.77
CA GLY A 254 3.68 17.57 20.25
C GLY A 254 2.79 18.56 20.98
#